data_AF-A0A349ALZ6-F1
#
_entry.id   AF-A0A349ALZ6-F1
#
_cell.length_a   1.000
_cell.length_b   1.000
_cell.length_c   1.000
_cell.angle_alpha   90.00
_cell.angle_beta   90.00
_cell.angle_gamma   90.00
#
_symmetry.space_group_name_H-M   'P 1'
#
loop_
_entity.id
_entity.type
_entity.pdbx_description
1 polymer ?
#
loop_
_entity_poly.entity_id
_entity_poly.type
_entity_poly.pdbx_seq_one_letter_code
_entity_poly.pdbx_strand_id
1 'polypeptide(L)' 'MEEFLYEIEETKYNPKQKTTVDFKGNLEETKKKADELARKNVGTRYAVFRLGSYVAEYQAYYRATVTCPKCGEVIPIE' A
#
# COMPACT_ATOMS: atom_id res chain seq x y z
N MET A 1 -25.49 -3.65 6.73
CA MET A 1 -24.04 -3.74 6.95
C MET A 1 -23.47 -2.45 6.40
N GLU A 2 -22.91 -1.59 7.25
CA GLU A 2 -22.18 -0.40 6.77
C GLU A 2 -20.94 -0.90 6.02
N GLU A 3 -20.91 -0.69 4.71
CA GLU A 3 -19.74 -0.96 3.88
C GLU A 3 -18.68 0.08 4.24
N PHE A 4 -17.86 -0.24 5.25
CA PHE A 4 -16.70 0.58 5.58
C PHE A 4 -15.71 0.48 4.43
N LEU A 5 -15.70 1.51 3.59
CA LEU A 5 -14.74 1.66 2.52
C LEU A 5 -13.42 2.14 3.13
N TYR A 6 -12.33 1.51 2.71
CA TYR A 6 -10.96 1.90 3.07
C TYR A 6 -10.29 2.59 1.89
N GLU A 7 -9.39 3.53 2.19
CA GLU A 7 -8.57 4.25 1.22
C GLU A 7 -7.08 3.98 1.46
N ILE A 8 -6.24 4.25 0.45
CA ILE A 8 -4.79 4.09 0.54
C ILE A 8 -4.14 5.44 0.29
N GLU A 9 -3.34 5.94 1.23
CA GLU A 9 -2.44 7.06 1.00
C GLU A 9 -1.07 6.56 0.56
N GLU A 10 -0.62 7.03 -0.60
CA GLU A 10 0.76 6.94 -1.06
C GLU A 10 1.59 8.09 -0.46
N THR A 11 2.74 7.79 0.14
CA THR A 11 3.72 8.78 0.60
C THR A 11 5.09 8.47 -0.01
N LYS A 12 5.56 9.35 -0.90
CA LYS A 12 6.90 9.30 -1.49
C LYS A 12 7.90 10.07 -0.63
N TYR A 13 9.13 9.56 -0.49
CA TYR A 13 10.18 10.20 0.32
C TYR A 13 10.71 11.53 -0.29
N ASN A 14 10.28 11.88 -1.50
CA ASN A 14 10.68 13.07 -2.24
C ASN A 14 9.45 13.81 -2.82
N PRO A 15 9.37 15.16 -2.75
CA PRO A 15 9.11 15.93 -1.54
C PRO A 15 7.64 15.80 -1.08
N LYS A 16 7.38 15.22 0.12
CA LYS A 16 6.14 15.29 0.93
C LYS A 16 4.78 15.21 0.18
N GLN A 17 4.71 14.60 -1.00
CA GLN A 17 3.44 14.42 -1.69
C GLN A 17 2.74 13.20 -1.11
N LYS A 18 1.57 13.47 -0.53
CA LYS A 18 0.59 12.46 -0.22
C LYS A 18 -0.41 12.40 -1.36
N THR A 19 -0.62 11.22 -1.91
CA THR A 19 -1.62 11.00 -2.95
C THR A 19 -2.54 9.88 -2.50
N THR A 20 -3.84 10.13 -2.46
CA THR A 20 -4.81 9.06 -2.24
C THR A 20 -4.93 8.24 -3.52
N VAL A 21 -4.74 6.93 -3.39
CA VAL A 21 -4.96 5.98 -4.48
C VAL A 21 -6.46 5.88 -4.70
N ASP A 22 -6.91 5.98 -5.95
CA ASP A 22 -8.31 5.77 -6.34
C ASP A 22 -8.66 4.27 -6.26
N PHE A 23 -8.82 3.78 -5.03
CA PHE A 23 -9.20 2.42 -4.69
C PHE A 23 -10.09 2.45 -3.45
N LYS A 24 -11.22 1.73 -3.53
CA LYS A 24 -12.16 1.55 -2.42
C LYS A 24 -12.46 0.07 -2.30
N GLY A 25 -12.28 -0.48 -1.11
CA GLY A 25 -12.58 -1.87 -0.82
C GLY A 25 -12.73 -2.10 0.67
N ASN A 26 -12.91 -3.37 1.05
CA ASN A 26 -12.85 -3.75 2.46
C ASN A 26 -11.39 -3.76 2.98
N LEU A 27 -11.20 -3.95 4.28
CA LEU A 27 -9.87 -3.91 4.91
C LEU A 27 -8.89 -4.93 4.30
N GLU A 28 -9.35 -6.16 4.01
CA GLU A 28 -8.48 -7.22 3.50
C GLU A 28 -8.03 -6.94 2.08
N GLU A 29 -8.95 -6.52 1.21
CA GLU A 29 -8.64 -6.14 -0.18
C GLU A 29 -7.68 -4.94 -0.23
N THR A 30 -7.93 -3.96 0.63
CA THR A 30 -7.15 -2.72 0.68
C THR A 30 -5.74 -2.96 1.22
N LYS A 31 -5.59 -3.86 2.20
CA LYS A 31 -4.28 -4.35 2.67
C LYS A 31 -3.49 -5.03 1.55
N LYS A 32 -4.11 -5.98 0.84
CA LYS A 32 -3.48 -6.68 -0.28
C LYS A 32 -3.06 -5.70 -1.37
N LYS A 33 -3.93 -4.73 -1.70
CA LYS A 33 -3.63 -3.71 -2.70
C LYS A 33 -2.46 -2.81 -2.29
N ALA A 34 -2.42 -2.37 -1.03
CA ALA A 34 -1.31 -1.58 -0.50
C ALA A 34 0.02 -2.36 -0.55
N ASP A 35 -0.01 -3.67 -0.25
CA ASP A 35 1.15 -4.56 -0.33
C ASP A 35 1.69 -4.69 -1.77
N GLU A 36 0.80 -4.95 -2.72
CA GLU A 36 1.14 -5.04 -4.14
C GLU A 36 1.78 -3.75 -4.66
N LEU A 37 1.20 -2.60 -4.27
CA LEU A 37 1.71 -1.28 -4.65
C LEU A 37 3.09 -1.03 -4.03
N ALA A 38 3.28 -1.35 -2.75
CA ALA A 38 4.56 -1.20 -2.08
C ALA A 38 5.66 -2.07 -2.71
N ARG A 39 5.33 -3.31 -3.12
CA ARG A 39 6.28 -4.20 -3.81
C ARG A 39 6.69 -3.66 -5.19
N LYS A 40 5.75 -3.05 -5.91
CA LYS A 40 6.01 -2.46 -7.23
C LYS A 40 6.77 -1.14 -7.14
N ASN A 41 6.50 -0.34 -6.10
CA ASN A 41 7.05 1.00 -5.93
C ASN A 41 7.97 1.07 -4.70
N VAL A 42 9.13 0.41 -4.81
CA VAL A 42 10.18 0.42 -3.77
C VAL A 42 10.53 1.85 -3.35
N GLY A 43 10.68 2.06 -2.04
CA GLY A 43 10.94 3.39 -1.47
C GLY A 43 9.70 4.27 -1.30
N THR A 44 8.50 3.76 -1.62
CA THR A 44 7.22 4.44 -1.40
C THR A 44 6.41 3.75 -0.31
N ARG A 45 5.86 4.51 0.63
CA ARG A 45 4.99 3.98 1.69
C ARG A 45 3.54 4.05 1.25
N TYR A 46 2.81 2.97 1.45
CA TYR A 46 1.36 2.91 1.26
C TYR A 46 0.69 2.63 2.59
N ALA A 47 -0.18 3.55 3.03
CA ALA A 47 -0.89 3.45 4.30
C ALA A 47 -2.39 3.32 4.05
N VAL A 48 -3.03 2.37 4.74
CA VAL A 48 -4.46 2.10 4.61
C VAL A 48 -5.21 2.79 5.73
N PHE A 49 -6.22 3.58 5.38
CA PHE A 49 -7.09 4.27 6.31
C PHE A 49 -8.52 3.81 6.09
N ARG A 50 -9.29 3.71 7.18
CA ARG A 50 -10.75 3.68 7.07
C ARG A 50 -11.22 5.08 6.66
N LEU A 51 -12.16 5.19 5.72
CA LEU A 51 -12.66 6.51 5.29
C LEU A 51 -13.06 7.38 6.50
N GLY A 52 -12.53 8.59 6.55
CA GLY A 52 -12.77 9.55 7.64
C GLY A 52 -11.95 9.30 8.91
N SER A 53 -11.08 8.29 8.93
CA SER A 53 -10.11 8.05 10.00
C SER A 53 -8.79 8.78 9.73
N TYR A 54 -8.14 9.25 10.78
CA TYR A 54 -6.80 9.83 10.73
C TYR A 54 -5.69 8.84 11.15
N VAL A 55 -6.10 7.63 11.54
CA VAL A 55 -5.18 6.57 11.99
C VAL A 55 -5.12 5.49 10.91
N ALA A 56 -3.91 5.18 10.46
CA ALA A 56 -3.67 4.10 9.51
C ALA A 56 -3.83 2.75 10.22
N GLU A 57 -4.62 1.85 9.62
CA GLU A 57 -4.81 0.48 10.11
C GLU A 57 -3.78 -0.51 9.56
N TYR A 58 -3.11 -0.14 8.47
CA TYR A 58 -2.03 -0.92 7.87
C TYR A 58 -1.06 0.00 7.14
N GLN A 59 0.22 -0.40 7.10
CA GLN A 59 1.24 0.28 6.31
C GLN A 59 2.16 -0.75 5.65
N ALA A 60 2.44 -0.56 4.37
CA ALA A 60 3.42 -1.33 3.62
C ALA A 60 4.52 -0.40 3.08
N TYR A 61 5.77 -0.82 3.26
CA TYR A 61 6.95 -0.08 2.79
C TYR A 61 8.11 -1.07 2.60
N TYR A 62 8.69 -1.09 1.41
CA TYR A 62 9.84 -1.93 1.09
C TYR A 62 10.99 -1.10 0.57
N ARG A 63 12.21 -1.41 1.04
CA ARG A 63 13.46 -0.72 0.63
C ARG A 63 14.13 -1.39 -0.57
N ALA A 64 13.93 -2.68 -0.73
CA ALA A 64 14.39 -3.46 -1.86
C ALA A 64 13.40 -4.60 -2.14
N THR A 65 13.33 -4.99 -3.40
CA THR A 65 12.58 -6.16 -3.85
C THR A 65 13.43 -6.92 -4.86
N VAL A 66 13.21 -8.23 -4.94
CA VAL A 66 13.79 -9.09 -5.97
C VAL A 66 12.65 -9.77 -6.73
N THR A 67 12.78 -9.87 -8.05
CA THR A 67 11.86 -10.65 -8.86
C THR A 67 12.37 -12.08 -8.94
N CYS A 68 11.57 -13.04 -8.47
CA CYS A 68 11.92 -14.46 -8.57
C CYS A 68 12.05 -14.86 -10.04
N PRO A 69 13.21 -15.37 -10.49
CA PRO A 69 13.42 -15.70 -11.90
C PRO A 69 12.60 -16.92 -12.36
N LYS A 70 12.07 -17.72 -11.43
CA LYS A 70 11.31 -18.95 -11.73
C LYS A 70 9.82 -18.73 -11.89
N CYS A 71 9.21 -17.88 -11.04
CA CYS A 71 7.76 -17.64 -11.04
C CYS A 71 7.37 -16.19 -11.36
N GLY A 72 8.33 -15.27 -11.46
CA GLY A 72 8.07 -13.84 -11.73
C GLY A 72 7.53 -13.06 -10.54
N GLU A 73 7.40 -13.68 -9.36
CA GLU A 73 6.90 -13.03 -8.17
C GLU A 73 7.86 -11.96 -7.64
N VAL A 74 7.34 -10.79 -7.28
CA VAL A 74 8.12 -9.73 -6.62
C VAL A 74 8.12 -9.97 -5.12
N ILE A 75 9.30 -10.28 -4.59
CA ILE A 75 9.51 -10.63 -3.19
C ILE A 75 10.27 -9.47 -2.52
N PRO A 76 9.75 -8.89 -1.43
CA PRO A 76 10.51 -7.90 -0.67
C PRO A 76 11.71 -8.55 0.02
N ILE A 77 12.84 -7.86 -0.01
CA ILE A 77 14.08 -8.27 0.66
C ILE A 77 14.57 -7.11 1.53
N GLU A 78 14.91 -7.42 2.77
CA GLU A 78 15.44 -6.46 3.76
C GLU A 78 16.89 -6.79 4.12
#